data_AF-A0A2J7Z143-F1
#
_entry.id   AF-A0A2J7Z143-F1
#
_cell.length_a   1.000
_cell.length_b   1.000
_cell.length_c   1.000
_cell.angle_alpha   90.00
_cell.angle_beta   90.00
_cell.angle_gamma   90.00
#
_symmetry.space_group_name_H-M   'P 1'
#
loop_
_entity.id
_entity.type
_entity.pdbx_description
1 polymer ?
#
loop_
_entity_poly.entity_id
_entity_poly.type
_entity_poly.pdbx_seq_one_letter_code
_entity_poly.pdbx_strand_id
1 'polypeptide(L)'
;MASLLPGARVVKAFNALYGQFIAPDPRHEAGRQVLFLAGDDAKNTVKVLTSEFGFAPVDLGTLREGGRLIQLGGPLSALHAFKQD
;
A
#
# COMPACT_ATOMS: atom_id res chain seq x y z
N MET A 1 8.63 12.28 -8.47
CA MET A 1 9.25 11.49 -7.39
C MET A 1 10.10 10.36 -7.94
N ALA A 2 9.56 9.39 -8.70
CA ALA A 2 10.39 8.34 -9.29
C ALA A 2 11.51 8.88 -10.20
N SER A 3 11.23 9.93 -10.98
CA SER A 3 12.22 10.63 -11.80
C SER A 3 13.37 11.31 -11.04
N LEU A 4 13.24 11.46 -9.71
CA LEU A 4 14.27 12.08 -8.86
C LEU A 4 15.26 11.05 -8.29
N LEU A 5 15.02 9.75 -8.52
CA LEU A 5 15.80 8.64 -7.98
C LEU A 5 16.23 7.70 -9.12
N PRO A 6 17.14 8.13 -10.01
CA PRO A 6 17.58 7.32 -11.14
C PRO A 6 18.18 5.99 -10.68
N GLY A 7 17.77 4.88 -11.30
CA GLY A 7 18.20 3.53 -10.96
C GLY A 7 17.46 2.87 -9.79
N ALA A 8 16.64 3.62 -9.04
CA ALA A 8 15.82 3.04 -7.98
C ALA A 8 14.55 2.38 -8.52
N ARG A 9 14.14 1.27 -7.89
CA ARG A 9 12.82 0.64 -8.11
C ARG A 9 11.86 1.20 -7.06
N VAL A 10 10.92 2.03 -7.50
CA VAL A 10 10.04 2.79 -6.59
C VAL A 10 8.69 2.12 -6.45
N VAL A 11 8.29 1.89 -5.21
CA VAL A 11 6.95 1.40 -4.83
C VAL A 11 6.34 2.41 -3.87
N LYS A 12 5.09 2.79 -4.12
CA LYS A 12 4.30 3.63 -3.22
C LYS A 12 3.37 2.73 -2.41
N ALA A 13 3.48 2.82 -1.09
CA ALA A 13 2.71 2.04 -0.11
C ALA A 13 2.53 2.86 1.17
N PHE A 14 1.66 2.41 2.08
CA PHE A 14 1.35 3.00 3.41
C PHE A 14 0.72 4.40 3.40
N ASN A 15 0.91 5.19 2.35
CA ASN A 15 0.51 6.60 2.33
C ASN A 15 -1.02 6.82 2.33
N ALA A 16 -1.80 5.76 2.09
CA ALA A 16 -3.25 5.79 2.19
C ALA A 16 -3.76 5.65 3.63
N LEU A 17 -2.90 5.28 4.59
CA LEU A 17 -3.27 5.04 5.99
C LEU A 17 -2.81 6.20 6.88
N TYR A 18 -3.62 6.58 7.88
CA TYR A 18 -3.11 7.42 8.97
C TYR A 18 -2.13 6.63 9.85
N GLY A 19 -1.09 7.30 10.37
CA GLY A 19 -0.04 6.65 11.17
C GLY A 19 -0.57 5.89 12.39
N GLN A 20 -1.66 6.36 13.00
CA GLN A 20 -2.32 5.67 14.12
C GLN A 20 -2.85 4.27 13.76
N PHE A 21 -3.07 3.98 12.48
CA PHE A 21 -3.51 2.67 11.98
C PHE A 21 -2.35 1.83 11.41
N ILE A 22 -1.12 2.34 11.42
CA ILE A 22 0.05 1.58 10.97
C ILE A 22 0.73 0.87 12.16
N ALA A 23 0.77 1.53 13.32
CA ALA A 23 1.46 1.02 14.50
C ALA A 23 0.79 -0.20 15.20
N PRO A 24 -0.55 -0.32 15.25
CA PRO A 24 -1.22 -1.49 15.82
C PRO A 24 -1.07 -2.74 14.96
N ASP A 25 -1.39 -3.92 15.52
CA ASP A 25 -1.46 -5.17 14.74
C ASP A 25 -2.55 -5.05 13.65
N PRO A 26 -2.21 -5.23 12.36
CA PRO A 26 -3.17 -5.12 11.26
C PRO A 26 -4.12 -6.34 11.15
N ARG A 27 -3.97 -7.35 12.02
CA ARG A 27 -4.88 -8.51 12.08
C ARG A 27 -6.04 -8.21 13.02
N HIS A 28 -7.25 -8.37 12.50
CA HIS A 28 -8.48 -8.20 13.26
C HIS A 28 -9.39 -9.42 13.08
N GLU A 29 -10.35 -9.60 13.99
CA GLU A 29 -11.36 -10.67 13.87
C GLU A 29 -12.14 -10.58 12.55
N ALA A 30 -12.41 -9.37 12.07
CA ALA A 30 -13.10 -9.12 10.80
C ALA A 30 -12.24 -9.32 9.54
N GLY A 31 -10.95 -9.65 9.69
CA GLY A 31 -9.98 -9.80 8.61
C GLY A 31 -8.72 -8.94 8.80
N ARG A 32 -7.92 -8.81 7.74
CA ARG A 32 -6.65 -8.07 7.76
C ARG A 32 -6.79 -6.67 7.17
N GLN A 33 -6.11 -5.69 7.77
CA GLN A 33 -6.12 -4.31 7.29
C GLN A 33 -5.54 -4.22 5.87
N VAL A 34 -6.30 -3.60 4.97
CA VAL A 34 -5.88 -3.41 3.57
C VAL A 34 -4.72 -2.43 3.51
N LEU A 35 -3.68 -2.81 2.76
CA LEU A 35 -2.57 -1.94 2.39
C LEU A 35 -2.47 -1.85 0.88
N PHE A 36 -2.82 -0.71 0.33
CA PHE A 36 -2.65 -0.46 -1.10
C PHE A 36 -1.19 -0.21 -1.44
N LEU A 37 -0.74 -0.78 -2.56
CA LEU A 37 0.58 -0.53 -3.12
C LEU A 37 0.54 -0.39 -4.65
N ALA A 38 1.43 0.45 -5.19
CA ALA A 38 1.59 0.67 -6.62
C ALA A 38 3.06 0.84 -6.99
N GLY A 39 3.48 0.27 -8.11
CA GLY A 39 4.87 0.33 -8.57
C GLY A 39 5.04 -0.32 -9.93
N ASP A 40 6.05 0.10 -10.68
CA ASP A 40 6.31 -0.46 -12.01
C ASP A 40 7.17 -1.73 -11.90
N ASP A 41 8.11 -1.77 -10.94
CA ASP A 41 9.01 -2.88 -10.65
C ASP A 41 9.13 -3.15 -9.15
N ALA A 42 9.58 -4.36 -8.76
CA ALA A 42 9.87 -4.77 -7.37
C ALA A 42 8.70 -4.69 -6.36
N LYS A 43 7.48 -4.37 -6.79
CA LYS A 43 6.28 -4.37 -5.94
C LYS A 43 6.00 -5.70 -5.25
N ASN A 44 6.43 -6.82 -5.85
CA ASN A 44 6.24 -8.14 -5.26
C ASN A 44 7.03 -8.31 -3.94
N THR A 45 8.23 -7.74 -3.85
CA THR A 45 9.02 -7.73 -2.60
C THR A 45 8.28 -7.00 -1.48
N VAL A 46 7.73 -5.81 -1.79
CA VAL A 46 6.95 -5.02 -0.83
C VAL A 46 5.64 -5.71 -0.45
N LYS A 47 4.98 -6.36 -1.41
CA LYS A 47 3.77 -7.15 -1.19
C LYS A 47 4.00 -8.30 -0.21
N VAL A 48 5.10 -9.05 -0.37
CA VAL A 48 5.45 -10.14 0.55
C VAL A 48 5.73 -9.59 1.95
N LEU A 49 6.61 -8.58 2.07
CA LEU A 49 6.97 -7.97 3.35
C LEU A 49 5.75 -7.45 4.13
N THR A 50 4.84 -6.76 3.44
CA THR A 50 3.62 -6.23 4.08
C THR A 50 2.64 -7.32 4.48
N SER A 51 2.57 -8.42 3.74
CA SER A 51 1.81 -9.60 4.14
C SER A 51 2.40 -10.26 5.40
N GLU A 52 3.72 -10.34 5.52
CA GLU A 52 4.40 -10.89 6.71
C GLU A 52 4.15 -10.03 7.95
N PHE A 53 4.09 -8.70 7.79
CA PHE A 53 3.65 -7.79 8.86
C PHE A 53 2.19 -7.98 9.25
N GLY A 54 1.39 -8.68 8.44
CA GLY A 54 0.00 -9.01 8.73
C GLY A 54 -1.03 -8.17 8.00
N PHE A 55 -0.61 -7.24 7.13
CA PHE A 55 -1.54 -6.52 6.28
C PHE A 55 -2.12 -7.43 5.18
N ALA A 56 -3.20 -6.99 4.57
CA ALA A 56 -3.74 -7.52 3.33
C ALA A 56 -3.28 -6.61 2.15
N PRO A 57 -2.15 -6.90 1.50
CA PRO A 57 -1.65 -6.06 0.43
C PRO A 57 -2.52 -6.15 -0.83
N VAL A 58 -2.85 -5.00 -1.41
CA VAL A 58 -3.61 -4.85 -2.65
C VAL A 58 -2.75 -4.12 -3.68
N ASP A 59 -2.38 -4.82 -4.75
CA ASP A 59 -1.61 -4.28 -5.87
C ASP A 59 -2.53 -3.51 -6.82
N LEU A 60 -2.29 -2.21 -6.95
CA LEU A 60 -3.04 -1.29 -7.80
C LEU A 60 -2.38 -1.07 -9.18
N GLY A 61 -1.39 -1.89 -9.54
CA GLY A 61 -0.70 -1.79 -10.80
C GLY A 61 0.45 -0.77 -10.77
N THR A 62 0.54 0.00 -11.85
CA THR A 62 1.67 0.91 -12.13
C THR A 62 1.72 2.10 -11.16
N LEU A 63 2.89 2.71 -11.02
CA LEU A 63 3.01 3.93 -10.20
C LEU A 63 2.18 5.09 -10.79
N ARG A 64 2.03 5.12 -12.12
CA ARG A 64 1.24 6.13 -12.83
C ARG A 64 -0.25 6.04 -12.52
N GLU A 65 -0.82 4.83 -12.60
CA GLU A 65 -2.26 4.63 -12.45
C GLU A 65 -2.61 4.42 -10.97
N GLY A 66 -2.04 3.39 -10.35
CA GLY A 66 -2.31 3.05 -8.95
C GLY A 66 -1.82 4.12 -7.98
N GLY A 67 -0.68 4.76 -8.26
CA GLY A 67 -0.14 5.83 -7.41
C GLY A 67 -1.04 7.07 -7.32
N ARG A 68 -1.84 7.34 -8.35
CA ARG A 68 -2.86 8.41 -8.37
C ARG A 68 -4.11 8.05 -7.56
N LEU A 69 -4.43 6.78 -7.42
CA LEU A 69 -5.58 6.36 -6.60
C LEU A 69 -5.32 6.60 -5.11
N ILE A 70 -4.09 6.37 -4.67
CA ILE A 70 -3.69 6.44 -3.26
C ILE A 70 -3.04 7.76 -2.86
N GLN A 71 -2.68 8.65 -3.77
CA GLN A 71 -2.12 9.97 -3.41
C GLN A 71 -3.10 10.79 -2.56
N LEU A 72 -2.59 11.78 -1.82
CA LEU A 72 -3.45 12.71 -1.08
C LEU A 72 -4.52 13.31 -2.02
N GLY A 73 -5.79 13.20 -1.61
CA GLY A 73 -6.96 13.62 -2.39
C GLY A 73 -7.41 12.64 -3.49
N GLY A 74 -6.70 11.52 -3.65
CA GLY A 74 -7.13 10.41 -4.51
C GLY A 74 -8.25 9.57 -3.87
N PRO A 75 -9.00 8.80 -4.67
CA PRO A 75 -10.19 8.07 -4.22
C PRO A 75 -9.94 6.99 -3.15
N LEU A 76 -8.70 6.50 -3.02
CA LEU A 76 -8.31 5.53 -2.00
C LEU A 76 -7.48 6.15 -0.87
N SER A 77 -7.29 7.47 -0.89
CA SER A 77 -6.62 8.20 0.19
C SER A 77 -7.46 8.11 1.47
N ALA A 78 -6.84 7.77 2.60
CA ALA A 78 -7.52 7.62 3.89
C ALA A 78 -8.69 6.60 3.88
N LEU A 79 -8.74 5.70 2.89
CA LEU A 79 -9.70 4.60 2.90
C LEU A 79 -9.19 3.47 3.78
N HIS A 80 -9.88 3.24 4.89
CA HIS A 80 -9.61 2.16 5.82
C HIS A 80 -10.59 1.02 5.58
N ALA A 81 -10.06 -0.16 5.26
CA ALA A 81 -10.85 -1.35 4.98
C ALA A 81 -10.17 -2.61 5.54
N PHE A 82 -10.97 -3.62 5.84
CA PHE A 82 -10.51 -4.96 6.16
C PHE A 82 -10.82 -5.91 5.00
N LYS A 83 -9.85 -6.76 4.66
CA LYS A 83 -10.03 -7.86 3.74
C LYS A 83 -10.31 -9.12 4.54
N GLN A 84 -11.48 -9.72 4.30
CA GLN A 84 -11.79 -11.05 4.79
C GLN A 84 -10.86 -12.07 4.13
N ASP A 85 -10.37 -13.04 4.91
CA ASP A 85 -9.48 -14.10 4.41
C ASP A 85 -10.24 -15.13 3.55
#